data_AF-A0A4Q7ZPI3-F1
#
_entry.id   AF-A0A4Q7ZPI3-F1
#
_cell.length_a   1.000
_cell.length_b   1.000
_cell.length_c   1.000
_cell.angle_alpha   90.00
_cell.angle_beta   90.00
_cell.angle_gamma   90.00
#
_symmetry.space_group_name_H-M   'P 1'
#
loop_
_entity.id
_entity.type
_entity.pdbx_description
1 polymer ?
#
loop_
_entity_poly.entity_id
_entity_poly.type
_entity_poly.pdbx_seq_one_letter_code
_entity_poly.pdbx_strand_id
1 'polypeptide(L)'
;MSAGRARASTRLRAFLVRQWSGRPTSPSSGDRGFTLVEVLVALSVIGMVMSATAPFLVQSVILTNRLRTEQSAKLIAVDAVERVRAVKPDDLTNGRAPAPAASQGHWTVDPSPTCTVSGNTIPCGRSTKLAAELNATWVFSPSVGATTLTVPATPVEASRNGVKYYQRWFVGQCWQQWSGGGASAVSTCTPTPPTLAANAVEYVRVIVSVTWDAPGCRKPAKPGDPSSAVPVCEFVTSTLISAKEDASFAANPKPLTLDALANQEVYVGDVVNLRIVSRGGMSPLTWALSSTSAPLPAGLTLSSSGAIVGTPTAPTPARTITVTATDKSLPAVSKSITFTLTVIGPPKLVKPADQVTMLGTPVTLAISATDGKAPLNLTITGLPLGLTPNSGVISGTPTAVQDATDVKVEVTDANGKTATVTFKWTIAAPLPVSGPTSPPLTIDTPITPFTMTTSGGTAPYTWAATDLPPGLSINPATGEVTGTPTTGTRYITTVRVTDSRGVTGSATLVLTVSSRTSSDMEITTPSAASPDQDTAVNTSVSLTATAVGDSSGQTWTARNLPTGLTMTSAGVISGKPTTKGTSVVTLTVTTQSKRTAVTMFIWTVR
;
A
#
# COMPACT_ATOMS: atom_id res chain seq x y z
N MET A 1 14.98 32.85 -25.77
CA MET A 1 14.92 33.17 -27.21
C MET A 1 15.81 32.18 -27.96
N SER A 2 15.22 31.46 -28.91
CA SER A 2 15.75 30.58 -30.00
C SER A 2 17.00 29.70 -29.72
N ALA A 3 17.06 28.38 -29.89
CA ALA A 3 16.42 27.40 -30.78
C ALA A 3 16.51 27.77 -32.28
N GLY A 4 17.50 27.21 -33.01
CA GLY A 4 17.44 27.24 -34.47
C GLY A 4 18.73 26.93 -35.23
N ARG A 5 18.90 25.65 -35.59
CA ARG A 5 19.38 25.09 -36.87
C ARG A 5 20.71 25.60 -37.49
N ALA A 6 21.59 24.64 -37.79
CA ALA A 6 22.19 24.52 -39.12
C ALA A 6 22.41 23.04 -39.50
N ARG A 7 21.56 22.51 -40.39
CA ARG A 7 21.89 21.37 -41.25
C ARG A 7 22.69 21.94 -42.41
N ALA A 8 23.88 21.41 -42.66
CA ALA A 8 24.57 21.55 -43.94
C ALA A 8 25.13 20.19 -44.33
N SER A 9 24.32 19.44 -45.07
CA SER A 9 24.78 18.40 -45.99
C SER A 9 25.48 19.08 -47.16
N THR A 10 26.67 18.64 -47.57
CA THR A 10 27.04 18.40 -48.99
C THR A 10 28.37 17.66 -49.05
N ARG A 11 28.28 16.40 -49.50
CA ARG A 11 29.21 15.60 -50.31
C ARG A 11 30.57 16.25 -50.64
N LEU A 12 31.65 15.71 -50.11
CA LEU A 12 32.97 15.72 -50.76
C LEU A 12 33.88 14.65 -50.11
N ARG A 13 33.79 13.41 -50.58
CA ARG A 13 34.84 12.39 -50.45
C ARG A 13 34.55 11.24 -51.44
N ALA A 14 34.76 11.54 -52.71
CA ALA A 14 34.93 10.56 -53.77
C ALA A 14 35.71 11.25 -54.88
N PHE A 15 37.04 11.24 -54.79
CA PHE A 15 37.95 11.17 -55.93
C PHE A 15 39.38 11.02 -55.44
N LEU A 16 40.15 10.19 -56.14
CA LEU A 16 41.57 9.81 -55.93
C LEU A 16 41.82 8.50 -55.15
N VAL A 17 41.20 7.41 -55.60
CA VAL A 17 41.94 6.15 -55.83
C VAL A 17 41.35 5.53 -57.10
N ARG A 18 42.01 5.71 -58.25
CA ARG A 18 41.71 4.99 -59.49
C ARG A 18 43.02 4.44 -60.05
N GLN A 19 42.90 3.22 -60.56
CA GLN A 19 43.88 2.41 -61.31
C GLN A 19 44.80 1.51 -60.49
N TRP A 20 44.23 0.37 -60.08
CA TRP A 20 44.91 -0.92 -60.08
C TRP A 20 43.97 -1.95 -60.72
N SER A 21 44.24 -2.34 -61.97
CA SER A 21 43.73 -3.59 -62.57
C SER A 21 44.68 -4.04 -63.69
N GLY A 22 45.43 -5.10 -63.43
CA GLY A 22 46.28 -5.77 -64.41
C GLY A 22 47.21 -6.79 -63.75
N ARG A 23 46.84 -8.08 -63.81
CA ARG A 23 47.66 -9.29 -63.55
C ARG A 23 47.23 -10.35 -64.59
N PRO A 24 48.02 -11.39 -64.96
CA PRO A 24 49.34 -11.80 -64.43
C PRO A 24 50.40 -12.33 -65.45
N THR A 25 51.60 -12.65 -64.90
CA THR A 25 52.70 -13.61 -65.26
C THR A 25 53.57 -13.38 -66.53
N SER A 26 54.80 -12.82 -66.44
CA SER A 26 56.16 -13.36 -66.04
C SER A 26 57.00 -13.80 -67.28
N PRO A 27 58.36 -13.72 -67.33
CA PRO A 27 59.33 -13.49 -66.24
C PRO A 27 60.44 -12.45 -66.50
N SER A 28 61.18 -12.20 -65.42
CA SER A 28 62.57 -11.74 -65.31
C SER A 28 62.81 -10.32 -64.76
N SER A 29 63.27 -10.36 -63.50
CA SER A 29 64.18 -9.45 -62.79
C SER A 29 63.95 -7.95 -62.89
N GLY A 30 63.59 -7.39 -61.74
CA GLY A 30 63.82 -5.99 -61.46
C GLY A 30 63.03 -5.55 -60.25
N ASP A 31 63.31 -6.15 -59.08
CA ASP A 31 63.08 -5.47 -57.81
C ASP A 31 63.74 -4.10 -57.94
N ARG A 32 62.94 -3.07 -58.23
CA ARG A 32 63.39 -1.69 -58.07
C ARG A 32 63.38 -1.45 -56.57
N GLY A 33 64.44 -1.93 -55.92
CA GLY A 33 64.78 -1.51 -54.56
C GLY A 33 64.67 0.00 -54.48
N PHE A 34 64.23 0.50 -53.32
CA PHE A 34 64.11 1.92 -53.05
C PHE A 34 65.30 2.64 -53.67
N THR A 35 65.01 3.57 -54.58
CA THR A 35 66.09 4.28 -55.26
C THR A 35 66.96 4.93 -54.18
N LEU A 36 68.27 4.98 -54.38
CA LEU A 36 69.20 5.62 -53.43
C LEU A 36 68.67 7.01 -53.01
N VAL A 37 68.03 7.70 -53.97
CA VAL A 37 67.36 8.99 -53.76
C VAL A 37 66.20 8.89 -52.77
N GLU A 38 65.30 7.91 -52.86
CA GLU A 38 64.21 7.74 -51.88
C GLU A 38 64.73 7.43 -50.48
N VAL A 39 65.77 6.60 -50.35
CA VAL A 39 66.36 6.30 -49.04
C VAL A 39 67.03 7.54 -48.44
N LEU A 40 67.74 8.32 -49.27
CA LEU A 40 68.36 9.58 -48.83
C LEU A 40 67.33 10.65 -48.47
N VAL A 41 66.22 10.75 -49.22
CA VAL A 41 65.11 11.65 -48.90
C VAL A 41 64.41 11.22 -47.60
N ALA A 42 64.17 9.92 -47.41
CA ALA A 42 63.56 9.42 -46.18
C ALA A 42 64.46 9.68 -44.95
N LEU A 43 65.78 9.42 -45.05
CA LEU A 43 66.73 9.69 -43.97
C LEU A 43 66.85 11.19 -43.65
N SER A 44 66.83 12.05 -44.66
CA SER A 44 66.89 13.51 -44.46
C SER A 44 65.59 14.05 -43.86
N VAL A 45 64.42 13.56 -44.28
CA VAL A 45 63.13 13.92 -43.65
C VAL A 45 63.07 13.45 -42.20
N ILE A 46 63.50 12.22 -41.89
CA ILE A 46 63.57 11.72 -40.50
C ILE A 46 64.55 12.56 -39.68
N GLY A 47 65.71 12.93 -40.22
CA GLY A 47 66.67 13.81 -39.57
C GLY A 47 66.11 15.21 -39.25
N MET A 48 65.37 15.81 -40.18
CA MET A 48 64.68 17.09 -39.97
C MET A 48 63.57 16.98 -38.91
N VAL A 49 62.78 15.90 -38.93
CA VAL A 49 61.71 15.70 -37.94
C VAL A 49 62.29 15.43 -36.55
N MET A 50 63.35 14.63 -36.43
CA MET A 50 63.99 14.33 -35.14
C MET A 50 64.70 15.56 -34.56
N SER A 51 65.36 16.37 -35.39
CA SER A 51 65.97 17.64 -34.94
C SER A 51 64.94 18.69 -34.53
N ALA A 52 63.77 18.75 -35.19
CA ALA A 52 62.69 19.65 -34.81
C ALA A 52 61.93 19.21 -33.55
N THR A 53 61.80 17.91 -33.30
CA THR A 53 61.04 17.37 -32.15
C THR A 53 61.84 17.34 -30.85
N ALA A 54 63.17 17.20 -30.91
CA ALA A 54 64.03 17.20 -29.72
C ALA A 54 63.89 18.46 -28.81
N PRO A 55 64.00 19.71 -29.32
CA PRO A 55 63.84 20.90 -28.47
C PRO A 55 62.42 21.04 -27.92
N PHE A 56 61.40 20.63 -28.68
CA PHE A 56 60.01 20.60 -28.19
C PHE A 56 59.85 19.64 -27.01
N LEU A 57 60.45 18.44 -27.10
CA LEU A 57 60.35 17.42 -26.06
C LEU A 57 61.11 17.83 -24.79
N VAL A 58 62.30 18.44 -24.93
CA VAL A 58 63.08 18.99 -23.81
C VAL A 58 62.35 20.14 -23.12
N GLN A 59 61.83 21.11 -23.88
CA GLN A 59 61.08 22.24 -23.31
C GLN A 59 59.78 21.78 -22.64
N SER A 60 59.10 20.79 -23.21
CA SER A 60 57.89 20.21 -22.62
C SER A 60 58.18 19.56 -21.27
N VAL A 61 59.25 18.74 -21.17
CA VAL A 61 59.63 18.09 -19.91
C VAL A 61 60.04 19.10 -18.84
N ILE A 62 60.78 20.15 -19.21
CA ILE A 62 61.16 21.25 -18.27
C ILE A 62 59.91 21.96 -17.76
N LEU A 63 58.95 22.29 -18.64
CA LEU A 63 57.72 22.98 -18.26
C LEU A 63 56.85 22.09 -17.35
N THR A 64 56.70 20.80 -17.66
CA THR A 64 55.93 19.87 -16.84
C THR A 64 56.57 19.70 -15.45
N ASN A 65 57.90 19.58 -15.36
CA ASN A 65 58.59 19.50 -14.07
C ASN A 65 58.45 20.80 -13.25
N ARG A 66 58.45 21.96 -13.92
CA ARG A 66 58.19 23.26 -13.27
C ARG A 66 56.78 23.35 -12.71
N LEU A 67 55.76 23.01 -13.51
CA LEU A 67 54.36 23.03 -13.05
C LEU A 67 54.13 22.03 -11.91
N ARG A 68 54.76 20.86 -11.97
CA ARG A 68 54.68 19.84 -10.90
C ARG A 68 55.29 20.33 -9.59
N THR A 69 56.47 20.96 -9.64
CA THR A 69 57.12 21.50 -8.44
C THR A 69 56.36 22.69 -7.87
N GLU A 70 55.75 23.53 -8.71
CA GLU A 70 54.90 24.65 -8.30
C GLU A 70 53.58 24.19 -7.66
N GLN A 71 52.90 23.19 -8.24
CA GLN A 71 51.69 22.60 -7.63
C GLN A 71 52.01 21.95 -6.28
N SER A 72 53.16 21.28 -6.16
CA SER A 72 53.62 20.71 -4.89
C SER A 72 53.86 21.79 -3.84
N ALA A 73 54.47 22.93 -4.23
CA ALA A 73 54.65 24.08 -3.34
C ALA A 73 53.31 24.67 -2.87
N LYS A 74 52.32 24.78 -3.77
CA LYS A 74 50.96 25.26 -3.44
C LYS A 74 50.27 24.34 -2.42
N LEU A 75 50.36 23.03 -2.62
CA LEU A 75 49.79 22.05 -1.67
C LEU A 75 50.47 22.13 -0.30
N ILE A 76 51.80 22.24 -0.27
CA ILE A 76 52.55 22.43 0.98
C ILE A 76 52.14 23.74 1.67
N ALA A 77 51.94 24.81 0.91
CA ALA A 77 51.50 26.09 1.46
C ALA A 77 50.06 26.05 1.99
N VAL A 78 49.16 25.31 1.33
CA VAL A 78 47.79 25.09 1.82
C VAL A 78 47.81 24.29 3.13
N ASP A 79 48.57 23.20 3.21
CA ASP A 79 48.73 22.43 4.46
C ASP A 79 49.25 23.32 5.59
N ALA A 80 50.26 24.15 5.29
CA ALA A 80 50.81 25.10 6.24
C ALA A 80 49.79 26.15 6.72
N VAL A 81 48.86 26.59 5.86
CA VAL A 81 47.77 27.50 6.24
C VAL A 81 46.71 26.79 7.07
N GLU A 82 46.36 25.54 6.75
CA GLU A 82 45.39 24.76 7.54
C GLU A 82 45.93 24.46 8.95
N ARG A 83 47.24 24.23 9.10
CA ARG A 83 47.88 24.15 10.43
C ARG A 83 47.71 25.44 11.23
N VAL A 84 47.77 26.59 10.58
CA VAL A 84 47.57 27.90 11.23
C VAL A 84 46.10 28.07 11.63
N ARG A 85 45.16 27.65 10.78
CA ARG A 85 43.70 27.72 11.06
C ARG A 85 43.27 26.82 12.21
N ALA A 86 44.01 25.74 12.47
CA ALA A 86 43.76 24.85 13.60
C ALA A 86 44.21 25.42 14.96
N VAL A 87 44.92 26.55 14.97
CA VAL A 87 45.45 27.19 16.17
C VAL A 87 44.53 28.34 16.58
N LYS A 88 44.29 28.49 17.89
CA LYS A 88 43.53 29.62 18.41
C LYS A 88 44.24 30.93 18.09
N PRO A 89 43.53 32.02 17.74
CA PRO A 89 44.16 33.27 17.32
C PRO A 89 45.16 33.83 18.33
N ASP A 90 44.84 33.75 19.62
CA ASP A 90 45.72 34.21 20.71
C ASP A 90 47.03 33.39 20.76
N ASP A 91 46.97 32.11 20.42
CA ASP A 91 48.13 31.22 20.42
C ASP A 91 49.09 31.43 19.24
N LEU A 92 48.68 32.17 18.21
CA LEU A 92 49.52 32.49 17.04
C LEU A 92 50.53 33.61 17.33
N THR A 93 50.19 34.50 18.25
CA THR A 93 51.02 35.64 18.68
C THR A 93 51.78 35.35 19.99
N ASN A 94 51.40 34.30 20.73
CA ASN A 94 52.08 33.83 21.95
C ASN A 94 53.59 33.53 21.73
N GLY A 95 54.44 33.98 22.67
CA GLY A 95 55.88 33.67 22.69
C GLY A 95 56.73 34.46 21.68
N ARG A 96 56.14 35.42 20.97
CA ARG A 96 56.79 36.27 19.97
C ARG A 96 57.07 37.67 20.54
N ALA A 97 58.32 38.14 20.47
CA ALA A 97 58.73 39.43 21.06
C ALA A 97 58.49 40.63 20.12
N PRO A 98 58.14 41.83 20.65
CA PRO A 98 58.21 43.08 19.90
C PRO A 98 59.69 43.39 19.57
N ALA A 99 59.98 43.75 18.32
CA ALA A 99 61.35 43.94 17.79
C ALA A 99 62.21 44.88 18.66
N PRO A 100 63.56 44.69 18.73
CA PRO A 100 64.43 44.14 17.68
C PRO A 100 65.34 42.98 18.13
N ALA A 101 65.10 41.76 17.63
CA ALA A 101 66.07 40.67 17.67
C ALA A 101 65.93 39.77 16.42
N ALA A 102 66.99 39.72 15.62
CA ALA A 102 67.04 39.20 14.26
C ALA A 102 67.02 37.66 14.12
N SER A 103 66.46 36.90 15.08
CA SER A 103 66.56 35.43 15.07
C SER A 103 65.24 34.66 15.22
N GLN A 104 64.09 35.35 15.29
CA GLN A 104 62.80 34.70 15.57
C GLN A 104 61.70 34.92 14.51
N GLY A 105 62.08 35.11 13.25
CA GLY A 105 61.12 35.10 12.14
C GLY A 105 60.09 36.24 12.16
N HIS A 106 60.41 37.37 12.81
CA HIS A 106 59.65 38.60 12.66
C HIS A 106 60.05 39.36 11.41
N TRP A 107 59.11 40.14 10.88
CA TRP A 107 59.14 40.95 9.67
C TRP A 107 60.26 42.02 9.62
N THR A 108 61.53 41.63 9.82
CA THR A 108 62.71 42.40 9.45
C THR A 108 63.74 41.49 8.78
N VAL A 109 64.42 42.12 7.83
CA VAL A 109 65.49 41.68 6.95
C VAL A 109 66.30 40.50 7.50
N ASP A 110 66.20 39.38 6.80
CA ASP A 110 67.29 38.40 6.75
C ASP A 110 68.58 39.17 6.41
N PRO A 111 69.73 38.93 7.05
CA PRO A 111 71.00 39.58 6.70
C PRO A 111 71.48 39.26 5.27
N SER A 112 70.68 38.55 4.47
CA SER A 112 70.89 38.39 3.04
C SER A 112 70.97 39.75 2.32
N PRO A 113 71.80 39.84 1.25
CA PRO A 113 72.05 41.10 0.58
C PRO A 113 70.77 41.73 0.06
N THR A 114 70.70 43.06 0.13
CA THR A 114 69.58 43.83 -0.39
C THR A 114 69.74 44.07 -1.89
N CYS A 115 68.68 43.82 -2.64
CA CYS A 115 68.50 44.08 -4.06
C CYS A 115 67.50 45.24 -4.23
N THR A 116 67.77 46.17 -5.15
CA THR A 116 66.82 47.24 -5.48
C THR A 116 65.93 46.81 -6.66
N VAL A 117 64.63 46.74 -6.45
CA VAL A 117 63.65 46.44 -7.51
C VAL A 117 62.63 47.57 -7.55
N SER A 118 62.56 48.28 -8.68
CA SER A 118 61.61 49.38 -8.90
C SER A 118 61.66 50.47 -7.80
N GLY A 119 62.87 50.82 -7.33
CA GLY A 119 63.09 51.86 -6.33
C GLY A 119 63.00 51.41 -4.86
N ASN A 120 62.59 50.17 -4.58
CA ASN A 120 62.52 49.64 -3.23
C ASN A 120 63.68 48.68 -2.92
N THR A 121 64.34 48.89 -1.79
CA THR A 121 65.40 48.03 -1.26
C THR A 121 64.77 46.81 -0.58
N ILE A 122 64.97 45.62 -1.15
CA ILE A 122 64.37 44.36 -0.68
C ILE A 122 65.43 43.25 -0.57
N PRO A 123 65.33 42.27 0.35
CA PRO A 123 66.26 41.13 0.39
C PRO A 123 66.22 40.36 -0.94
N CYS A 124 67.39 40.04 -1.49
CA CYS A 124 67.51 39.33 -2.77
C CYS A 124 66.77 37.98 -2.73
N GLY A 125 65.92 37.72 -3.74
CA GLY A 125 65.18 36.46 -3.90
C GLY A 125 63.71 36.48 -3.46
N ARG A 126 63.14 37.65 -3.12
CA ARG A 126 61.73 37.77 -2.68
C ARG A 126 60.85 38.47 -3.72
N SER A 127 59.57 38.11 -3.76
CA SER A 127 58.60 38.84 -4.59
C SER A 127 58.36 40.28 -4.10
N THR A 128 58.10 41.21 -5.02
CA THR A 128 57.72 42.61 -4.69
C THR A 128 56.43 42.70 -3.88
N LYS A 129 55.56 41.67 -3.96
CA LYS A 129 54.32 41.57 -3.19
C LYS A 129 54.56 41.36 -1.70
N LEU A 130 55.53 40.52 -1.32
CA LEU A 130 55.86 40.26 0.08
C LEU A 130 56.60 41.46 0.72
N ALA A 131 57.41 42.17 -0.06
CA ALA A 131 58.21 43.30 0.41
C ALA A 131 57.40 44.49 0.95
N ALA A 132 56.29 44.84 0.29
CA ALA A 132 55.43 45.95 0.73
C ALA A 132 54.75 45.64 2.07
N GLU A 133 54.36 44.38 2.27
CA GLU A 133 53.75 43.93 3.54
C GLU A 133 54.81 43.74 4.63
N LEU A 134 56.07 43.44 4.24
CA LEU A 134 57.18 43.27 5.17
C LEU A 134 57.79 44.55 5.70
N ASN A 135 57.62 45.64 4.97
CA ASN A 135 58.09 46.96 5.39
C ASN A 135 57.04 47.74 6.20
N ALA A 136 55.86 47.17 6.46
CA ALA A 136 54.85 47.81 7.30
C ALA A 136 55.22 47.68 8.79
N THR A 137 55.08 48.76 9.56
CA THR A 137 55.26 48.75 11.02
C THR A 137 54.05 48.09 11.67
N TRP A 138 54.18 46.79 11.97
CA TRP A 138 53.16 46.00 12.66
C TRP A 138 53.30 46.19 14.18
N VAL A 139 52.24 46.67 14.84
CA VAL A 139 52.20 46.80 16.30
C VAL A 139 51.76 45.47 16.91
N PHE A 140 52.48 44.99 17.93
CA PHE A 140 52.15 43.77 18.68
C PHE A 140 51.99 44.07 20.16
N SER A 141 50.94 43.51 20.78
CA SER A 141 50.82 43.41 22.23
C SER A 141 51.11 41.96 22.64
N PRO A 142 52.27 41.65 23.24
CA PRO A 142 52.56 40.28 23.67
C PRO A 142 51.67 39.91 24.86
N SER A 143 51.11 38.71 24.80
CA SER A 143 50.61 37.98 25.97
C SER A 143 51.82 37.52 26.80
N VAL A 144 51.89 38.00 28.04
CA VAL A 144 53.02 37.74 28.94
C VAL A 144 52.93 36.30 29.46
N GLY A 145 53.90 35.43 29.13
CA GLY A 145 54.14 34.17 29.86
C GLY A 145 54.24 32.85 29.07
N ALA A 146 54.13 32.82 27.74
CA ALA A 146 54.24 31.58 26.97
C ALA A 146 55.68 31.28 26.49
N THR A 147 56.22 30.09 26.81
CA THR A 147 57.58 29.65 26.45
C THR A 147 57.65 28.75 25.20
N THR A 148 56.50 28.41 24.59
CA THR A 148 56.45 27.50 23.42
C THR A 148 55.73 28.17 22.26
N LEU A 149 56.38 28.22 21.09
CA LEU A 149 55.80 28.79 19.87
C LEU A 149 54.86 27.78 19.20
N THR A 150 53.59 28.13 19.04
CA THR A 150 52.57 27.26 18.41
C THR A 150 52.77 27.11 16.90
N VAL A 151 53.36 28.11 16.26
CA VAL A 151 53.79 28.06 14.85
C VAL A 151 55.31 28.27 14.80
N PRO A 152 56.08 27.47 14.04
CA PRO A 152 57.53 27.57 14.00
C PRO A 152 58.02 28.98 13.64
N ALA A 153 59.01 29.49 14.39
CA ALA A 153 59.71 30.74 14.05
C ALA A 153 60.90 30.52 13.09
N THR A 154 61.37 29.27 12.96
CA THR A 154 62.43 28.87 12.03
C THR A 154 61.86 28.17 10.80
N PRO A 155 62.54 28.22 9.64
CA PRO A 155 62.08 27.52 8.44
C PRO A 155 61.93 26.02 8.71
N VAL A 156 60.79 25.45 8.30
CA VAL A 156 60.55 23.99 8.37
C VAL A 156 60.78 23.38 6.99
N GLU A 157 61.68 22.41 6.93
CA GLU A 157 61.93 21.64 5.72
C GLU A 157 60.79 20.62 5.49
N ALA A 158 60.28 20.57 4.26
CA ALA A 158 59.38 19.55 3.78
C ALA A 158 59.91 18.98 2.46
N SER A 159 59.89 17.66 2.31
CA SER A 159 60.27 17.01 1.06
C SER A 159 59.05 16.43 0.35
N ARG A 160 58.96 16.68 -0.96
CA ARG A 160 57.98 16.04 -1.86
C ARG A 160 58.68 15.67 -3.15
N ASN A 161 58.58 14.39 -3.54
CA ASN A 161 59.16 13.87 -4.78
C ASN A 161 60.67 14.19 -4.95
N GLY A 162 61.45 14.15 -3.86
CA GLY A 162 62.89 14.40 -3.88
C GLY A 162 63.32 15.88 -3.94
N VAL A 163 62.38 16.82 -4.01
CA VAL A 163 62.66 18.28 -3.92
C VAL A 163 62.43 18.74 -2.48
N LYS A 164 63.36 19.55 -1.96
CA LYS A 164 63.27 20.19 -0.64
C LYS A 164 62.56 21.54 -0.75
N TYR A 165 61.54 21.72 0.08
CA TYR A 165 60.76 22.94 0.23
C TYR A 165 60.96 23.48 1.64
N TYR A 166 61.07 24.79 1.79
CA TYR A 166 61.20 25.44 3.09
C TYR A 166 59.97 26.31 3.34
N GLN A 167 59.23 26.01 4.40
CA GLN A 167 58.06 26.75 4.84
C GLN A 167 58.45 27.79 5.87
N ARG A 168 57.96 29.02 5.71
CA ARG A 168 58.14 30.12 6.66
C ARG A 168 56.80 30.75 6.96
N TRP A 169 56.54 31.03 8.23
CA TRP A 169 55.34 31.70 8.71
C TRP A 169 55.68 33.09 9.21
N PHE A 170 54.96 34.08 8.71
CA PHE A 170 55.03 35.45 9.16
C PHE A 170 53.68 35.81 9.78
N VAL A 171 53.68 36.24 11.04
CA VAL A 171 52.48 36.53 11.81
C VAL A 171 52.43 38.02 12.13
N GLY A 172 51.27 38.66 12.01
CA GLY A 172 51.03 40.07 12.29
C GLY A 172 49.60 40.33 12.75
N GLN A 173 49.38 41.26 13.68
CA GLN A 173 48.03 41.73 14.02
C GLN A 173 47.58 42.78 13.00
N CYS A 174 46.34 42.69 12.53
CA CYS A 174 45.77 43.65 11.60
C CYS A 174 44.30 43.93 11.92
N TRP A 175 43.84 45.14 11.60
CA TRP A 175 42.46 45.55 11.85
C TRP A 175 41.75 45.76 10.53
N GLN A 176 40.50 45.29 10.44
CA GLN A 176 39.58 45.67 9.37
C GLN A 176 38.44 46.49 9.95
N GLN A 177 38.07 47.56 9.25
CA GLN A 177 36.89 48.33 9.61
C GLN A 177 35.64 47.66 9.02
N TRP A 178 34.65 47.44 9.88
CA TRP A 178 33.31 47.04 9.46
C TRP A 178 32.47 48.30 9.18
N SER A 179 32.32 48.67 7.91
CA SER A 179 31.28 49.61 7.49
C SER A 179 29.97 48.84 7.40
N GLY A 180 29.10 48.95 8.41
CA GLY A 180 27.81 48.27 8.43
C GLY A 180 26.96 48.67 7.21
N GLY A 181 26.97 47.83 6.16
CA GLY A 181 26.11 47.98 4.99
C GLY A 181 26.77 47.52 3.68
N GLY A 182 26.35 46.37 3.16
CA GLY A 182 26.57 45.94 1.77
C GLY A 182 27.98 45.46 1.41
N ALA A 183 28.07 44.53 0.44
CA ALA A 183 29.29 43.83 0.03
C ALA A 183 30.33 44.69 -0.73
N SER A 184 30.37 46.01 -0.52
CA SER A 184 31.29 46.91 -1.19
C SER A 184 32.15 47.65 -0.17
N ALA A 185 33.46 47.44 -0.27
CA ALA A 185 34.56 47.96 0.55
C ALA A 185 34.85 47.20 1.85
N VAL A 186 35.25 45.92 1.73
CA VAL A 186 36.15 45.33 2.74
C VAL A 186 37.47 46.10 2.67
N SER A 187 37.75 46.90 3.70
CA SER A 187 39.02 47.61 3.83
C SER A 187 40.19 46.61 3.89
N THR A 188 41.26 46.90 3.16
CA THR A 188 42.54 46.17 3.29
C THR A 188 43.01 46.24 4.73
N CYS A 189 43.40 45.09 5.31
CA CYS A 189 43.80 45.00 6.71
C CYS A 189 44.92 46.01 7.03
N THR A 190 44.70 46.90 8.01
CA THR A 190 45.67 47.93 8.39
C THR A 190 46.53 47.48 9.58
N PRO A 191 47.85 47.79 9.59
CA PRO A 191 48.81 47.34 10.60
C PRO A 191 48.80 48.13 11.92
N THR A 192 48.04 49.22 11.98
CA THR A 192 47.84 50.05 13.18
C THR A 192 46.38 50.01 13.61
N PRO A 193 46.12 49.94 14.93
CA PRO A 193 44.76 50.00 15.43
C PRO A 193 44.14 51.34 15.04
N PRO A 194 42.96 51.37 14.38
CA PRO A 194 42.32 52.62 14.04
C PRO A 194 41.96 53.37 15.34
N THR A 195 42.26 54.66 15.40
CA THR A 195 41.89 55.52 16.52
C THR A 195 40.36 55.56 16.63
N LEU A 196 39.80 54.79 17.57
CA LEU A 196 38.44 54.92 18.10
C LEU A 196 37.27 54.76 17.09
N ALA A 197 37.20 53.63 16.37
CA ALA A 197 35.93 53.19 15.77
C ALA A 197 35.45 51.91 16.48
N ALA A 198 34.25 51.95 17.08
CA ALA A 198 33.64 50.84 17.85
C ALA A 198 33.44 49.53 17.04
N ASN A 199 33.65 49.57 15.72
CA ASN A 199 33.34 48.51 14.77
C ASN A 199 34.59 47.93 14.09
N ALA A 200 35.79 48.11 14.66
CA ALA A 200 36.99 47.44 14.16
C ALA A 200 37.02 45.98 14.64
N VAL A 201 37.28 45.06 13.71
CA VAL A 201 37.53 43.65 14.02
C VAL A 201 39.04 43.42 13.96
N GLU A 202 39.57 42.89 15.06
CA GLU A 202 40.97 42.47 15.14
C GLU A 202 41.13 41.09 14.48
N TYR A 203 42.12 40.99 13.60
CA TYR A 203 42.53 39.77 12.94
C TYR A 203 44.02 39.52 13.19
N VAL A 204 44.39 38.25 13.31
CA VAL A 204 45.75 37.78 13.15
C VAL A 204 45.94 37.41 11.67
N ARG A 205 46.81 38.15 11.00
CA ARG A 205 47.25 37.87 9.63
C ARG A 205 48.45 36.94 9.66
N VAL A 206 48.34 35.82 8.97
CA VAL A 206 49.44 34.87 8.81
C VAL A 206 49.75 34.70 7.34
N ILE A 207 51.02 34.91 6.98
CA ILE A 207 51.54 34.69 5.64
C ILE A 207 52.45 33.49 5.66
N VAL A 208 52.22 32.57 4.74
CA VAL A 208 53.07 31.41 4.50
C VAL A 208 53.84 31.65 3.20
N SER A 209 55.17 31.65 3.29
CA SER A 209 56.05 31.59 2.13
C SER A 209 56.67 30.18 2.05
N VAL A 210 56.60 29.58 0.87
CA VAL A 210 57.23 28.30 0.56
C VAL A 210 58.27 28.53 -0.52
N THR A 211 59.51 28.21 -0.20
CA THR A 211 60.65 28.36 -1.11
C THR A 211 61.27 27.03 -1.50
N TRP A 212 61.70 26.88 -2.75
CA TRP A 212 62.39 25.67 -3.24
C TRP A 212 63.36 25.98 -4.38
N ASP A 213 64.31 25.07 -4.59
CA ASP A 213 65.25 25.12 -5.70
C ASP A 213 64.73 24.29 -6.89
N ALA A 214 64.67 24.90 -8.08
CA ALA A 214 64.30 24.23 -9.32
C ALA A 214 64.91 24.93 -10.56
N PRO A 215 65.18 24.17 -11.65
CA PRO A 215 65.63 24.75 -12.91
C PRO A 215 64.61 25.76 -13.47
N GLY A 216 65.05 27.00 -13.77
CA GLY A 216 64.21 28.06 -14.30
C GLY A 216 63.63 29.04 -13.27
N CYS A 217 63.98 28.90 -11.98
CA CYS A 217 63.67 29.93 -10.97
C CYS A 217 64.48 31.22 -11.22
N ARG A 218 63.92 32.38 -10.84
CA ARG A 218 64.50 33.70 -11.11
C ARG A 218 65.80 33.87 -10.33
N LYS A 219 66.89 34.27 -11.01
CA LYS A 219 68.15 34.67 -10.35
C LYS A 219 68.06 36.14 -9.92
N PRO A 220 68.05 36.49 -8.64
CA PRO A 220 68.29 37.87 -8.25
C PRO A 220 69.77 38.21 -8.51
N ALA A 221 70.06 39.13 -9.41
CA ALA A 221 71.42 39.63 -9.60
C ALA A 221 71.79 40.53 -8.41
N LYS A 222 72.86 40.19 -7.70
CA LYS A 222 73.54 41.13 -6.81
C LYS A 222 74.28 42.14 -7.70
N PRO A 223 74.25 43.47 -7.44
CA PRO A 223 75.15 44.38 -8.13
C PRO A 223 76.60 43.97 -7.81
N GLY A 224 77.35 43.52 -8.82
CA GLY A 224 78.79 43.23 -8.73
C GLY A 224 79.22 41.76 -8.58
N ASP A 225 78.31 40.78 -8.46
CA ASP A 225 78.70 39.35 -8.48
C ASP A 225 77.53 38.45 -8.96
N PRO A 226 77.58 37.91 -10.20
CA PRO A 226 76.56 37.01 -10.73
C PRO A 226 76.62 35.57 -10.20
N SER A 227 77.64 35.20 -9.41
CA SER A 227 77.93 33.80 -9.05
C SER A 227 77.39 33.34 -7.68
N SER A 228 76.93 34.26 -6.83
CA SER A 228 76.48 33.96 -5.45
C SER A 228 74.95 33.96 -5.25
N ALA A 229 74.17 33.93 -6.33
CA ALA A 229 72.70 33.92 -6.28
C ALA A 229 72.12 32.49 -6.36
N VAL A 230 71.64 31.94 -5.24
CA VAL A 230 70.85 30.70 -5.23
C VAL A 230 69.50 30.97 -5.90
N PRO A 231 69.13 30.28 -6.99
CA PRO A 231 67.83 30.47 -7.64
C PRO A 231 66.74 29.86 -6.74
N VAL A 232 65.87 30.68 -6.18
CA VAL A 232 64.81 30.21 -5.29
C VAL A 232 63.46 30.55 -5.91
N CYS A 233 62.66 29.53 -6.19
CA CYS A 233 61.25 29.70 -6.49
C CYS A 233 60.49 29.96 -5.20
N GLU A 234 59.48 30.83 -5.25
CA GLU A 234 58.68 31.23 -4.10
C GLU A 234 57.19 31.12 -4.42
N PHE A 235 56.42 30.57 -3.49
CA PHE A 235 54.96 30.66 -3.46
C PHE A 235 54.52 31.27 -2.13
N VAL A 236 53.69 32.32 -2.20
CA VAL A 236 53.20 33.04 -1.02
C VAL A 236 51.68 32.92 -0.98
N THR A 237 51.16 32.59 0.18
CA THR A 237 49.72 32.62 0.50
C THR A 237 49.51 33.25 1.87
N SER A 238 48.31 33.74 2.15
CA SER A 238 47.98 34.34 3.44
C SER A 238 46.59 33.96 3.91
N THR A 239 46.36 34.04 5.22
CA THR A 239 45.06 33.87 5.85
C THR A 239 44.86 34.93 6.93
N LEU A 240 43.60 35.25 7.20
CA LEU A 240 43.18 36.09 8.33
C LEU A 240 42.40 35.21 9.30
N ILE A 241 42.64 35.38 10.61
CA ILE A 241 41.99 34.60 11.67
C ILE A 241 41.58 35.57 12.79
N SER A 242 40.34 35.53 13.27
CA SER A 242 39.88 36.40 14.37
C SER A 242 39.46 35.56 15.59
N ALA A 243 39.62 36.13 16.78
CA ALA A 243 39.13 35.55 18.05
C ALA A 243 37.66 35.87 18.35
N LYS A 244 37.04 36.77 17.58
CA LYS A 244 35.60 37.06 17.70
C LYS A 244 34.79 35.92 17.08
N GLU A 245 33.63 35.61 17.67
CA GLU A 245 32.69 34.62 17.12
C GLU A 245 32.42 34.90 15.64
N ASP A 246 32.48 33.85 14.81
CA ASP A 246 32.08 33.94 13.41
C ASP A 246 30.66 34.51 13.33
N ALA A 247 30.45 35.49 12.45
CA ALA A 247 29.12 36.00 12.19
C ALA A 247 28.22 34.83 11.75
N SER A 248 27.13 34.59 12.47
CA SER A 248 26.16 33.56 12.11
C SER A 248 25.60 33.89 10.73
N PHE A 249 25.96 33.12 9.71
CA PHE A 249 25.35 33.25 8.40
C PHE A 249 23.88 32.83 8.52
N ALA A 250 22.97 33.81 8.45
CA ALA A 250 21.55 33.56 8.24
C ALA A 250 21.38 32.96 6.83
N ALA A 251 21.55 31.65 6.69
CA ALA A 251 21.10 30.94 5.52
C ALA A 251 19.58 31.05 5.50
N ASN A 252 19.02 31.97 4.71
CA ASN A 252 17.58 32.03 4.45
C ASN A 252 17.15 30.65 3.93
N PRO A 253 16.53 29.78 4.76
CA PRO A 253 16.14 28.47 4.32
C PRO A 253 15.06 28.67 3.25
N LYS A 254 15.09 27.87 2.19
CA LYS A 254 13.96 27.86 1.24
C LYS A 254 12.67 27.67 2.06
N PRO A 255 11.59 28.44 1.81
CA PRO A 255 10.37 28.36 2.61
C PRO A 255 9.86 26.92 2.71
N LEU A 256 9.41 26.52 3.89
CA LEU A 256 8.76 25.21 4.07
C LEU A 256 7.48 25.16 3.21
N THR A 257 7.37 24.11 2.41
CA THR A 257 6.18 23.79 1.61
C THR A 257 5.89 22.29 1.69
N LEU A 258 4.63 21.90 1.68
CA LEU A 258 4.19 20.51 1.57
C LEU A 258 3.56 20.29 0.20
N ASP A 259 3.94 19.22 -0.48
CA ASP A 259 3.35 18.85 -1.77
C ASP A 259 1.91 18.37 -1.53
N ALA A 260 0.97 18.85 -2.35
CA ALA A 260 -0.44 18.45 -2.26
C ALA A 260 -0.62 16.94 -2.46
N LEU A 261 -1.61 16.38 -1.79
CA LEU A 261 -1.90 14.96 -1.74
C LEU A 261 -3.36 14.76 -2.12
N ALA A 262 -3.60 13.88 -3.09
CA ALA A 262 -4.97 13.53 -3.46
C ALA A 262 -5.67 12.80 -2.31
N ASN A 263 -7.00 12.76 -2.37
CA ASN A 263 -7.79 11.95 -1.45
C ASN A 263 -7.36 10.47 -1.54
N GLN A 264 -7.32 9.81 -0.40
CA GLN A 264 -6.79 8.47 -0.25
C GLN A 264 -7.91 7.49 0.08
N GLU A 265 -7.90 6.35 -0.61
CA GLU A 265 -8.78 5.22 -0.34
C GLU A 265 -7.91 3.99 -0.14
N VAL A 266 -8.08 3.32 1.00
CA VAL A 266 -7.32 2.12 1.36
C VAL A 266 -8.28 1.04 1.86
N TYR A 267 -7.91 -0.23 1.76
CA TYR A 267 -8.73 -1.32 2.30
C TYR A 267 -8.28 -1.72 3.71
N VAL A 268 -9.23 -2.24 4.49
CA VAL A 268 -8.93 -2.97 5.72
C VAL A 268 -7.98 -4.12 5.41
N GLY A 269 -6.91 -4.24 6.20
CA GLY A 269 -5.87 -5.27 6.02
C GLY A 269 -4.75 -4.93 5.03
N ASP A 270 -4.91 -3.91 4.18
CA ASP A 270 -3.84 -3.48 3.29
C ASP A 270 -2.77 -2.68 4.07
N VAL A 271 -1.48 -2.91 3.76
CA VAL A 271 -0.37 -2.16 4.37
C VAL A 271 -0.32 -0.76 3.75
N VAL A 272 -0.43 0.27 4.59
CA VAL A 272 -0.37 1.67 4.18
C VAL A 272 1.01 2.24 4.50
N ASN A 273 1.58 2.94 3.52
CA ASN A 273 2.79 3.75 3.67
C ASN A 273 2.65 5.03 2.85
N LEU A 274 1.90 5.99 3.39
CA LEU A 274 1.58 7.25 2.74
C LEU A 274 2.57 8.32 3.16
N ARG A 275 3.52 8.66 2.29
CA ARG A 275 4.55 9.65 2.57
C ARG A 275 4.10 11.06 2.20
N ILE A 276 4.19 11.99 3.14
CA ILE A 276 3.98 13.42 2.88
C ILE A 276 5.34 14.03 2.52
N VAL A 277 5.41 14.68 1.36
CA VAL A 277 6.65 15.26 0.85
C VAL A 277 6.73 16.72 1.27
N SER A 278 7.77 17.06 2.02
CA SER A 278 8.14 18.44 2.36
C SER A 278 9.31 18.94 1.50
N ARG A 279 9.33 20.24 1.21
CA ARG A 279 10.46 20.94 0.59
C ARG A 279 10.78 22.21 1.37
N GLY A 280 12.06 22.54 1.52
CA GLY A 280 12.49 23.70 2.31
C GLY A 280 12.31 23.50 3.83
N GLY A 281 12.43 24.58 4.58
CA GLY A 281 12.43 24.60 6.06
C GLY A 281 13.78 24.21 6.68
N MET A 282 13.99 24.60 7.93
CA MET A 282 15.13 24.13 8.73
C MET A 282 14.89 22.73 9.30
N SER A 283 15.83 21.82 9.05
CA SER A 283 15.86 20.46 9.62
C SER A 283 16.27 20.45 11.10
N PRO A 284 15.80 19.47 11.90
CA PRO A 284 14.78 18.47 11.60
C PRO A 284 13.37 19.06 11.62
N LEU A 285 12.50 18.57 10.72
CA LEU A 285 11.07 18.88 10.75
C LEU A 285 10.36 18.01 11.80
N THR A 286 9.43 18.60 12.54
CA THR A 286 8.52 17.87 13.43
C THR A 286 7.15 17.74 12.78
N TRP A 287 6.57 16.54 12.83
CA TRP A 287 5.31 16.21 12.19
C TRP A 287 4.24 15.91 13.23
N ALA A 288 3.07 16.49 13.07
CA ALA A 288 1.92 16.27 13.94
C ALA A 288 0.61 16.29 13.17
N LEU A 289 -0.40 15.60 13.68
CA LEU A 289 -1.78 15.82 13.26
C LEU A 289 -2.23 17.19 13.80
N SER A 290 -2.90 17.98 12.98
CA SER A 290 -3.53 19.22 13.42
C SER A 290 -4.57 18.93 14.51
N SER A 291 -4.73 19.84 15.47
CA SER A 291 -5.78 19.75 16.50
C SER A 291 -7.20 19.73 15.91
N THR A 292 -7.37 20.27 14.69
CA THR A 292 -8.63 20.25 13.93
C THR A 292 -8.77 19.04 13.01
N SER A 293 -7.77 18.14 12.95
CA SER A 293 -7.83 16.92 12.14
C SER A 293 -8.75 15.88 12.79
N ALA A 294 -9.45 15.10 11.98
CA ALA A 294 -10.03 13.86 12.46
C ALA A 294 -8.92 12.89 12.92
N PRO A 295 -9.18 12.00 13.89
CA PRO A 295 -8.22 10.99 14.30
C PRO A 295 -7.95 10.03 13.13
N LEU A 296 -6.71 9.52 13.05
CA LEU A 296 -6.39 8.48 12.08
C LEU A 296 -7.25 7.23 12.32
N PRO A 297 -7.65 6.50 11.26
CA PRO A 297 -8.31 5.21 11.39
C PRO A 297 -7.50 4.23 12.25
N ALA A 298 -8.20 3.34 12.98
CA ALA A 298 -7.55 2.35 13.83
C ALA A 298 -6.54 1.50 13.03
N GLY A 299 -5.34 1.34 13.59
CA GLY A 299 -4.23 0.64 12.93
C GLY A 299 -3.30 1.52 12.09
N LEU A 300 -3.62 2.82 11.92
CA LEU A 300 -2.74 3.80 11.27
C LEU A 300 -2.13 4.77 12.29
N THR A 301 -0.87 5.15 12.07
CA THR A 301 -0.13 6.10 12.90
C THR A 301 0.68 7.06 12.03
N LEU A 302 0.93 8.28 12.52
CA LEU A 302 1.84 9.23 11.88
C LEU A 302 3.26 8.97 12.41
N SER A 303 4.17 8.58 11.53
CA SER A 303 5.59 8.40 11.85
C SER A 303 6.31 9.74 12.04
N SER A 304 7.44 9.71 12.74
CA SER A 304 8.33 10.87 12.92
C SER A 304 8.90 11.42 11.60
N SER A 305 8.88 10.63 10.52
CA SER A 305 9.31 11.05 9.18
C SER A 305 8.21 11.73 8.35
N GLY A 306 7.00 11.93 8.89
CA GLY A 306 5.89 12.54 8.15
C GLY A 306 5.16 11.56 7.21
N ALA A 307 5.26 10.25 7.45
CA ALA A 307 4.50 9.24 6.74
C ALA A 307 3.39 8.66 7.62
N ILE A 308 2.20 8.46 7.08
CA ILE A 308 1.13 7.70 7.72
C ILE A 308 1.32 6.24 7.37
N VAL A 309 1.54 5.42 8.39
CA VAL A 309 1.94 4.01 8.27
C VAL A 309 1.06 3.10 9.12
N GLY A 310 0.95 1.84 8.70
CA GLY A 310 0.27 0.79 9.46
C GLY A 310 -0.73 0.02 8.61
N THR A 311 -1.61 -0.72 9.27
CA THR A 311 -2.62 -1.57 8.61
C THR A 311 -3.98 -1.27 9.22
N PRO A 312 -4.94 -0.70 8.47
CA PRO A 312 -6.26 -0.39 8.99
C PRO A 312 -6.99 -1.66 9.43
N THR A 313 -7.64 -1.63 10.60
CA THR A 313 -8.29 -2.81 11.18
C THR A 313 -9.81 -2.84 11.03
N ALA A 314 -10.43 -1.71 10.67
CA ALA A 314 -11.88 -1.61 10.50
C ALA A 314 -12.26 -0.58 9.41
N PRO A 315 -13.40 -0.77 8.70
CA PRO A 315 -13.90 0.21 7.75
C PRO A 315 -14.17 1.54 8.45
N THR A 316 -13.96 2.62 7.72
CA THR A 316 -14.06 3.98 8.25
C THR A 316 -14.55 4.92 7.14
N PRO A 317 -15.66 5.65 7.36
CA PRO A 317 -16.14 6.66 6.43
C PRO A 317 -15.07 7.73 6.14
N ALA A 318 -15.21 8.39 4.99
CA ALA A 318 -14.32 9.46 4.59
C ALA A 318 -14.17 10.51 5.71
N ARG A 319 -12.93 10.76 6.13
CA ARG A 319 -12.61 11.75 7.16
C ARG A 319 -11.49 12.66 6.71
N THR A 320 -11.56 13.92 7.12
CA THR A 320 -10.56 14.94 6.77
C THR A 320 -9.34 14.81 7.68
N ILE A 321 -8.19 14.51 7.09
CA ILE A 321 -6.91 14.41 7.78
C ILE A 321 -6.10 15.66 7.45
N THR A 322 -5.64 16.35 8.50
CA THR A 322 -4.76 17.51 8.37
C THR A 322 -3.45 17.24 9.09
N VAL A 323 -2.35 17.20 8.34
CA VAL A 323 -1.00 16.98 8.88
C VAL A 323 -0.22 18.27 8.78
N THR A 324 0.48 18.62 9.86
CA THR A 324 1.32 19.82 9.96
C THR A 324 2.78 19.42 10.10
N ALA A 325 3.64 20.04 9.29
CA ALA A 325 5.08 20.04 9.47
C ALA A 325 5.51 21.38 10.04
N THR A 326 6.36 21.35 11.07
CA THR A 326 6.96 22.53 11.70
C THR A 326 8.47 22.43 11.58
N ASP A 327 9.12 23.50 11.14
CA ASP A 327 10.57 23.57 11.05
C ASP A 327 11.23 24.07 12.34
N LYS A 328 12.56 23.97 12.42
CA LYS A 328 13.33 24.37 13.61
C LYS A 328 13.77 25.85 13.59
N SER A 329 13.13 26.69 12.76
CA SER A 329 13.48 28.11 12.70
C SER A 329 13.03 28.88 13.96
N LEU A 330 13.56 30.09 14.16
CA LEU A 330 13.17 30.98 15.25
C LEU A 330 12.78 32.35 14.64
N PRO A 331 11.48 32.69 14.55
CA PRO A 331 10.31 31.92 14.97
C PRO A 331 10.03 30.71 14.07
N ALA A 332 9.53 29.61 14.65
CA ALA A 332 9.24 28.38 13.91
C ALA A 332 8.14 28.57 12.86
N VAL A 333 8.33 27.99 11.68
CA VAL A 333 7.37 28.06 10.58
C VAL A 333 6.65 26.73 10.43
N SER A 334 5.33 26.77 10.35
CA SER A 334 4.48 25.59 10.15
C SER A 334 3.72 25.65 8.83
N LYS A 335 3.59 24.50 8.19
CA LYS A 335 2.70 24.30 7.03
C LYS A 335 1.87 23.05 7.21
N SER A 336 0.63 23.13 6.74
CA SER A 336 -0.31 22.02 6.82
C SER A 336 -0.80 21.61 5.45
N ILE A 337 -1.12 20.34 5.33
CA ILE A 337 -1.80 19.75 4.20
C ILE A 337 -3.07 19.06 4.68
N THR A 338 -4.11 19.12 3.86
CA THR A 338 -5.40 18.48 4.13
C THR A 338 -5.80 17.60 2.96
N PHE A 339 -6.27 16.39 3.26
CA PHE A 339 -6.83 15.43 2.31
C PHE A 339 -7.89 14.58 3.01
N THR A 340 -8.76 13.90 2.26
CA THR A 340 -9.67 12.92 2.86
C THR A 340 -9.06 11.52 2.82
N LEU A 341 -9.26 10.77 3.90
CA LEU A 341 -8.88 9.36 4.00
C LEU A 341 -10.14 8.52 4.27
N THR A 342 -10.37 7.53 3.42
CA THR A 342 -11.45 6.54 3.57
C THR A 342 -10.82 5.16 3.71
N VAL A 343 -11.31 4.37 4.68
CA VAL A 343 -10.94 2.95 4.80
C VAL A 343 -12.14 2.11 4.40
N ILE A 344 -11.99 1.34 3.34
CA ILE A 344 -13.05 0.53 2.74
C ILE A 344 -12.91 -0.91 3.26
N GLY A 345 -14.00 -1.54 3.68
CA GLY A 345 -14.00 -2.98 3.95
C GLY A 345 -13.89 -3.76 2.64
N PRO A 346 -13.18 -4.91 2.59
CA PRO A 346 -13.27 -5.78 1.41
C PRO A 346 -14.73 -6.24 1.22
N PRO A 347 -15.18 -6.51 -0.02
CA PRO A 347 -16.53 -6.97 -0.27
C PRO A 347 -16.87 -8.21 0.55
N LYS A 348 -18.11 -8.30 1.00
CA LYS A 348 -18.61 -9.41 1.81
C LYS A 348 -19.94 -9.91 1.27
N LEU A 349 -20.10 -11.24 1.26
CA LEU A 349 -21.35 -11.91 0.89
C LEU A 349 -21.95 -12.62 2.09
N VAL A 350 -23.28 -12.56 2.21
CA VAL A 350 -24.02 -13.42 3.13
C VAL A 350 -24.33 -14.71 2.39
N LYS A 351 -23.78 -15.84 2.86
CA LYS A 351 -24.04 -17.16 2.28
C LYS A 351 -25.52 -17.54 2.50
N PRO A 352 -26.32 -17.79 1.45
CA PRO A 352 -27.66 -18.36 1.59
C PRO A 352 -27.61 -19.78 2.17
N ALA A 353 -28.70 -20.20 2.82
CA ALA A 353 -28.90 -21.61 3.14
C ALA A 353 -29.02 -22.44 1.85
N ASP A 354 -28.76 -23.74 1.93
CA ASP A 354 -28.98 -24.64 0.81
C ASP A 354 -30.48 -24.65 0.44
N GLN A 355 -30.75 -24.63 -0.86
CA GLN A 355 -32.10 -24.46 -1.41
C GLN A 355 -32.65 -25.78 -1.92
N VAL A 356 -33.94 -26.03 -1.66
CA VAL A 356 -34.72 -27.11 -2.28
C VAL A 356 -35.97 -26.49 -2.86
N THR A 357 -36.17 -26.65 -4.16
CA THR A 357 -37.34 -26.11 -4.87
C THR A 357 -38.01 -27.21 -5.66
N MET A 358 -39.34 -27.26 -5.64
CA MET A 358 -40.10 -28.21 -6.44
C MET A 358 -40.17 -27.74 -7.89
N LEU A 359 -40.00 -28.67 -8.84
CA LEU A 359 -40.10 -28.42 -10.27
C LEU A 359 -41.37 -27.64 -10.62
N GLY A 360 -41.25 -26.63 -11.48
CA GLY A 360 -42.38 -25.81 -11.91
C GLY A 360 -42.86 -24.78 -10.89
N THR A 361 -42.27 -24.71 -9.69
CA THR A 361 -42.61 -23.71 -8.68
C THR A 361 -41.76 -22.45 -8.87
N PRO A 362 -42.35 -21.25 -9.03
CA PRO A 362 -41.58 -20.03 -9.14
C PRO A 362 -40.84 -19.73 -7.83
N VAL A 363 -39.62 -19.22 -7.92
CA VAL A 363 -38.77 -18.87 -6.78
C VAL A 363 -38.11 -17.52 -6.97
N THR A 364 -37.87 -16.84 -5.84
CA THR A 364 -37.10 -15.60 -5.77
C THR A 364 -36.17 -15.68 -4.56
N LEU A 365 -34.87 -15.50 -4.79
CA LEU A 365 -33.83 -15.50 -3.75
C LEU A 365 -32.96 -14.25 -3.90
N ALA A 366 -32.96 -13.38 -2.88
CA ALA A 366 -32.09 -12.22 -2.85
C ALA A 366 -30.71 -12.58 -2.28
N ILE A 367 -29.66 -12.12 -2.94
CA ILE A 367 -28.28 -12.19 -2.51
C ILE A 367 -27.89 -10.82 -1.98
N SER A 368 -27.42 -10.76 -0.74
CA SER A 368 -26.94 -9.54 -0.12
C SER A 368 -25.41 -9.50 -0.11
N ALA A 369 -24.86 -8.43 -0.67
CA ALA A 369 -23.45 -8.06 -0.53
C ALA A 369 -23.33 -6.78 0.29
N THR A 370 -22.32 -6.71 1.16
CA THR A 370 -21.98 -5.53 1.97
C THR A 370 -20.51 -5.18 1.80
N ASP A 371 -20.13 -4.01 2.27
CA ASP A 371 -18.77 -3.47 2.14
C ASP A 371 -18.32 -3.35 0.66
N GLY A 372 -17.04 -3.16 0.41
CA GLY A 372 -16.50 -2.91 -0.92
C GLY A 372 -16.76 -1.48 -1.43
N LYS A 373 -16.04 -1.11 -2.48
CA LYS A 373 -16.26 0.16 -3.18
C LYS A 373 -17.35 0.02 -4.25
N ALA A 374 -18.43 0.79 -4.12
CA ALA A 374 -19.49 0.80 -5.12
C ALA A 374 -19.01 1.26 -6.52
N PRO A 375 -19.62 0.77 -7.62
CA PRO A 375 -20.68 -0.25 -7.66
C PRO A 375 -20.16 -1.67 -7.37
N LEU A 376 -21.01 -2.50 -6.77
CA LEU A 376 -20.75 -3.93 -6.56
C LEU A 376 -21.35 -4.71 -7.73
N ASN A 377 -20.51 -5.51 -8.39
CA ASN A 377 -20.90 -6.37 -9.50
C ASN A 377 -21.03 -7.81 -9.03
N LEU A 378 -22.22 -8.39 -9.16
CA LEU A 378 -22.50 -9.76 -8.77
C LEU A 378 -22.49 -10.68 -10.00
N THR A 379 -21.69 -11.74 -9.93
CA THR A 379 -21.66 -12.82 -10.92
C THR A 379 -22.17 -14.09 -10.26
N ILE A 380 -23.22 -14.69 -10.83
CA ILE A 380 -23.85 -15.90 -10.30
C ILE A 380 -23.79 -16.99 -11.37
N THR A 381 -23.26 -18.15 -11.00
CA THR A 381 -23.06 -19.29 -11.91
C THR A 381 -23.52 -20.59 -11.25
N GLY A 382 -23.78 -21.62 -12.06
CA GLY A 382 -24.27 -22.92 -11.57
C GLY A 382 -25.76 -22.94 -11.23
N LEU A 383 -26.54 -21.98 -11.74
CA LEU A 383 -27.99 -21.94 -11.51
C LEU A 383 -28.72 -23.11 -12.19
N PRO A 384 -29.74 -23.69 -11.54
CA PRO A 384 -30.66 -24.61 -12.19
C PRO A 384 -31.35 -24.01 -13.43
N LEU A 385 -31.65 -24.86 -14.41
CA LEU A 385 -32.34 -24.43 -15.64
C LEU A 385 -33.69 -23.77 -15.34
N GLY A 386 -33.93 -22.60 -15.94
CA GLY A 386 -35.13 -21.80 -15.72
C GLY A 386 -34.99 -20.72 -14.64
N LEU A 387 -33.87 -20.69 -13.90
CA LEU A 387 -33.51 -19.60 -12.99
C LEU A 387 -32.52 -18.64 -13.63
N THR A 388 -32.71 -17.35 -13.40
CA THR A 388 -31.84 -16.29 -13.92
C THR A 388 -31.44 -15.31 -12.81
N PRO A 389 -30.22 -14.77 -12.84
CA PRO A 389 -29.80 -13.72 -11.92
C PRO A 389 -30.11 -12.34 -12.51
N ASN A 390 -30.66 -11.44 -11.70
CA ASN A 390 -30.82 -10.02 -12.02
C ASN A 390 -30.39 -9.17 -10.83
N SER A 391 -29.26 -8.47 -10.96
CA SER A 391 -28.79 -7.47 -9.99
C SER A 391 -28.76 -7.98 -8.53
N GLY A 392 -28.34 -9.22 -8.33
CA GLY A 392 -28.29 -9.86 -7.02
C GLY A 392 -29.58 -10.56 -6.57
N VAL A 393 -30.63 -10.60 -7.39
CA VAL A 393 -31.81 -11.43 -7.15
C VAL A 393 -31.82 -12.58 -8.15
N ILE A 394 -31.86 -13.82 -7.66
CA ILE A 394 -32.08 -15.01 -8.48
C ILE A 394 -33.59 -15.22 -8.55
N SER A 395 -34.16 -15.34 -9.74
CA SER A 395 -35.60 -15.54 -9.92
C SER A 395 -35.90 -16.45 -11.10
N GLY A 396 -37.10 -17.05 -11.11
CA GLY A 396 -37.59 -17.83 -12.25
C GLY A 396 -38.34 -19.08 -11.81
N THR A 397 -38.57 -19.96 -12.77
CA THR A 397 -39.28 -21.23 -12.54
C THR A 397 -38.40 -22.37 -13.06
N PRO A 398 -37.94 -23.29 -12.19
CA PRO A 398 -37.13 -24.42 -12.62
C PRO A 398 -37.87 -25.31 -13.62
N THR A 399 -37.20 -25.71 -14.70
CA THR A 399 -37.79 -26.49 -15.81
C THR A 399 -37.29 -27.93 -15.89
N ALA A 400 -36.28 -28.30 -15.12
CA ALA A 400 -35.76 -29.66 -15.05
C ALA A 400 -35.42 -30.06 -13.61
N VAL A 401 -35.62 -31.35 -13.30
CA VAL A 401 -35.18 -31.95 -12.05
C VAL A 401 -33.65 -31.96 -12.02
N GLN A 402 -33.08 -31.67 -10.86
CA GLN A 402 -31.63 -31.56 -10.71
C GLN A 402 -31.22 -31.93 -9.29
N ASP A 403 -30.18 -32.76 -9.17
CA ASP A 403 -29.53 -33.03 -7.89
C ASP A 403 -28.87 -31.77 -7.31
N ALA A 404 -28.45 -31.85 -6.06
CA ALA A 404 -27.83 -30.73 -5.36
C ALA A 404 -26.53 -30.27 -6.08
N THR A 405 -26.61 -29.15 -6.81
CA THR A 405 -25.46 -28.55 -7.50
C THR A 405 -25.00 -27.27 -6.81
N ASP A 406 -23.72 -26.98 -6.95
CA ASP A 406 -23.12 -25.77 -6.41
C ASP A 406 -23.51 -24.53 -7.23
N VAL A 407 -24.18 -23.60 -6.56
CA VAL A 407 -24.39 -22.23 -7.05
C VAL A 407 -23.29 -21.37 -6.47
N LYS A 408 -22.44 -20.82 -7.34
CA LYS A 408 -21.34 -19.92 -6.97
C LYS A 408 -21.78 -18.48 -7.18
N VAL A 409 -21.66 -17.69 -6.13
CA VAL A 409 -21.88 -16.24 -6.13
C VAL A 409 -20.53 -15.56 -5.89
N GLU A 410 -20.17 -14.67 -6.79
CA GLU A 410 -18.98 -13.83 -6.68
C GLU A 410 -19.38 -12.36 -6.71
N VAL A 411 -18.89 -11.57 -5.77
CA VAL A 411 -19.03 -10.11 -5.77
C VAL A 411 -17.68 -9.49 -6.05
N THR A 412 -17.66 -8.52 -6.96
CA THR A 412 -16.47 -7.74 -7.32
C THR A 412 -16.79 -6.26 -7.15
N ASP A 413 -15.96 -5.54 -6.44
CA ASP A 413 -16.13 -4.09 -6.26
C ASP A 413 -15.44 -3.27 -7.36
N ALA A 414 -15.62 -1.95 -7.33
CA ALA A 414 -15.10 -1.04 -8.34
C ALA A 414 -13.57 -1.01 -8.46
N ASN A 415 -12.84 -1.46 -7.43
CA ASN A 415 -11.38 -1.55 -7.45
C ASN A 415 -10.90 -3.00 -7.70
N GLY A 416 -11.79 -3.93 -8.00
CA GLY A 416 -11.47 -5.32 -8.32
C GLY A 416 -11.21 -6.22 -7.11
N LYS A 417 -11.53 -5.81 -5.88
CA LYS A 417 -11.53 -6.73 -4.72
C LYS A 417 -12.74 -7.66 -4.85
N THR A 418 -12.57 -8.92 -4.48
CA THR A 418 -13.58 -9.97 -4.68
C THR A 418 -13.92 -10.71 -3.39
N ALA A 419 -15.15 -11.20 -3.29
CA ALA A 419 -15.53 -12.24 -2.35
C ALA A 419 -16.42 -13.29 -3.03
N THR A 420 -16.37 -14.52 -2.53
CA THR A 420 -17.09 -15.65 -3.12
C THR A 420 -17.77 -16.47 -2.04
N VAL A 421 -19.00 -16.90 -2.31
CA VAL A 421 -19.71 -17.92 -1.52
C VAL A 421 -20.31 -18.97 -2.45
N THR A 422 -20.45 -20.18 -1.92
CA THR A 422 -21.10 -21.31 -2.61
C THR A 422 -22.13 -21.94 -1.68
N PHE A 423 -23.30 -22.24 -2.24
CA PHE A 423 -24.39 -22.98 -1.60
C PHE A 423 -24.98 -23.97 -2.59
N LYS A 424 -25.72 -24.97 -2.09
CA LYS A 424 -26.33 -26.00 -2.95
C LYS A 424 -27.76 -25.64 -3.31
N TRP A 425 -28.17 -25.95 -4.53
CA TRP A 425 -29.56 -25.86 -4.97
C TRP A 425 -30.01 -27.18 -5.58
N THR A 426 -31.08 -27.76 -5.02
CA THR A 426 -31.73 -28.98 -5.52
C THR A 426 -33.07 -28.63 -6.15
N ILE A 427 -33.34 -29.13 -7.36
CA ILE A 427 -34.66 -29.07 -7.97
C ILE A 427 -35.32 -30.43 -7.84
N ALA A 428 -36.23 -30.54 -6.89
CA ALA A 428 -36.94 -31.76 -6.58
C ALA A 428 -38.09 -32.01 -7.57
N ALA A 429 -38.26 -33.28 -7.96
CA ALA A 429 -39.45 -33.71 -8.69
C ALA A 429 -40.70 -33.59 -7.80
N PRO A 430 -41.89 -33.33 -8.38
CA PRO A 430 -43.15 -33.46 -7.68
C PRO A 430 -43.31 -34.88 -7.11
N LEU A 431 -43.99 -35.01 -5.97
CA LEU A 431 -44.27 -36.31 -5.33
C LEU A 431 -45.79 -36.53 -5.20
N PRO A 432 -46.52 -36.71 -6.32
CA PRO A 432 -47.96 -36.94 -6.28
C PRO A 432 -48.25 -38.31 -5.66
N VAL A 433 -49.29 -38.38 -4.83
CA VAL A 433 -49.74 -39.62 -4.18
C VAL A 433 -51.09 -40.02 -4.76
N SER A 434 -51.24 -41.31 -5.09
CA SER A 434 -52.47 -41.91 -5.55
C SER A 434 -52.78 -43.17 -4.76
N GLY A 435 -54.07 -43.50 -4.67
CA GLY A 435 -54.55 -44.71 -4.01
C GLY A 435 -55.82 -45.24 -4.69
N PRO A 436 -56.33 -46.40 -4.28
CA PRO A 436 -57.58 -46.93 -4.82
C PRO A 436 -58.77 -46.04 -4.47
N THR A 437 -59.80 -46.08 -5.29
CA THR A 437 -61.09 -45.44 -4.99
C THR A 437 -61.82 -46.26 -3.93
N SER A 438 -61.92 -45.71 -2.70
CA SER A 438 -62.75 -46.15 -1.56
C SER A 438 -63.11 -47.66 -1.56
N PRO A 439 -62.22 -48.55 -1.13
CA PRO A 439 -62.57 -49.96 -0.98
C PRO A 439 -63.70 -50.12 0.07
N PRO A 440 -64.75 -50.93 -0.20
CA PRO A 440 -65.73 -51.27 0.83
C PRO A 440 -65.07 -52.13 1.89
N LEU A 441 -65.16 -51.72 3.16
CA LEU A 441 -64.60 -52.44 4.29
C LEU A 441 -65.74 -52.98 5.16
N THR A 442 -65.50 -54.07 5.89
CA THR A 442 -66.49 -54.67 6.80
C THR A 442 -65.83 -54.96 8.13
N ILE A 443 -66.51 -54.64 9.24
CA ILE A 443 -65.99 -54.87 10.60
C ILE A 443 -65.58 -56.33 10.78
N ASP A 444 -64.47 -56.55 11.49
CA ASP A 444 -63.88 -57.87 11.80
C ASP A 444 -63.56 -58.76 10.58
N THR A 445 -63.55 -58.18 9.38
CA THR A 445 -63.22 -58.91 8.14
C THR A 445 -61.86 -58.43 7.62
N PRO A 446 -60.86 -59.32 7.46
CA PRO A 446 -59.58 -58.94 6.89
C PRO A 446 -59.75 -58.30 5.51
N ILE A 447 -59.06 -57.17 5.30
CA ILE A 447 -59.13 -56.47 4.01
C ILE A 447 -58.30 -57.20 2.96
N THR A 448 -58.69 -57.09 1.69
CA THR A 448 -57.74 -57.31 0.60
C THR A 448 -56.72 -56.17 0.64
N PRO A 449 -55.41 -56.47 0.79
CA PRO A 449 -54.38 -55.43 0.83
C PRO A 449 -54.45 -54.53 -0.40
N PHE A 450 -54.24 -53.24 -0.19
CA PHE A 450 -54.12 -52.27 -1.26
C PHE A 450 -52.92 -51.37 -1.03
N THR A 451 -52.30 -50.89 -2.09
CA THR A 451 -51.06 -50.13 -2.00
C THR A 451 -51.29 -48.69 -2.44
N MET A 452 -50.73 -47.76 -1.67
CA MET A 452 -50.62 -46.35 -2.05
C MET A 452 -49.39 -46.18 -2.95
N THR A 453 -49.55 -45.44 -4.05
CA THR A 453 -48.52 -45.29 -5.06
C THR A 453 -48.13 -43.83 -5.25
N THR A 454 -46.90 -43.61 -5.73
CA THR A 454 -46.43 -42.29 -6.14
C THR A 454 -45.76 -42.38 -7.50
N SER A 455 -45.88 -41.35 -8.33
CA SER A 455 -45.32 -41.32 -9.68
C SER A 455 -44.14 -40.34 -9.83
N GLY A 456 -43.55 -39.88 -8.71
CA GLY A 456 -42.45 -38.92 -8.72
C GLY A 456 -41.53 -38.99 -7.49
N GLY A 457 -40.84 -37.89 -7.20
CA GLY A 457 -39.77 -37.82 -6.19
C GLY A 457 -38.65 -38.83 -6.42
N THR A 458 -37.94 -39.22 -5.36
CA THR A 458 -36.82 -40.18 -5.47
C THR A 458 -36.73 -41.16 -4.32
N ALA A 459 -36.74 -42.44 -4.69
CA ALA A 459 -36.60 -43.56 -3.77
C ALA A 459 -35.31 -43.51 -2.93
N PRO A 460 -35.27 -44.12 -1.74
CA PRO A 460 -36.39 -44.82 -1.08
C PRO A 460 -37.50 -43.88 -0.59
N TYR A 461 -38.70 -44.45 -0.45
CA TYR A 461 -39.88 -43.75 0.07
C TYR A 461 -40.21 -44.22 1.48
N THR A 462 -40.70 -43.31 2.32
CA THR A 462 -41.23 -43.60 3.66
C THR A 462 -42.70 -43.18 3.72
N TRP A 463 -43.57 -44.16 3.95
CA TRP A 463 -45.02 -43.99 4.00
C TRP A 463 -45.53 -43.88 5.43
N ALA A 464 -46.54 -43.06 5.63
CA ALA A 464 -47.26 -42.92 6.90
C ALA A 464 -48.73 -42.61 6.61
N ALA A 465 -49.62 -42.97 7.54
CA ALA A 465 -51.03 -42.65 7.44
C ALA A 465 -51.56 -42.20 8.80
N THR A 466 -52.45 -41.21 8.80
CA THR A 466 -53.23 -40.79 9.97
C THR A 466 -54.70 -41.07 9.72
N ASP A 467 -55.43 -41.34 10.81
CA ASP A 467 -56.87 -41.57 10.77
C ASP A 467 -57.28 -42.76 9.89
N LEU A 468 -56.44 -43.80 9.85
CA LEU A 468 -56.85 -45.12 9.37
C LEU A 468 -57.90 -45.71 10.33
N PRO A 469 -58.88 -46.48 9.81
CA PRO A 469 -59.75 -47.30 10.64
C PRO A 469 -58.92 -48.14 11.63
N PRO A 470 -59.26 -48.14 12.94
CA PRO A 470 -58.59 -48.98 13.93
C PRO A 470 -58.51 -50.43 13.48
N GLY A 471 -57.32 -51.03 13.62
CA GLY A 471 -57.02 -52.38 13.12
C GLY A 471 -56.44 -52.43 11.70
N LEU A 472 -56.37 -51.29 11.00
CA LEU A 472 -55.58 -51.13 9.78
C LEU A 472 -54.23 -50.44 10.05
N SER A 473 -53.23 -50.78 9.25
CA SER A 473 -51.90 -50.18 9.28
C SER A 473 -51.32 -50.05 7.87
N ILE A 474 -50.48 -49.04 7.65
CA ILE A 474 -49.69 -48.90 6.42
C ILE A 474 -48.25 -49.35 6.66
N ASN A 475 -47.69 -50.13 5.74
CA ASN A 475 -46.29 -50.50 5.74
C ASN A 475 -45.44 -49.28 5.32
N PRO A 476 -44.50 -48.83 6.16
CA PRO A 476 -43.74 -47.61 5.89
C PRO A 476 -42.77 -47.72 4.70
N ALA A 477 -42.39 -48.92 4.28
CA ALA A 477 -41.49 -49.10 3.14
C ALA A 477 -42.22 -49.30 1.81
N THR A 478 -43.38 -49.99 1.82
CA THR A 478 -44.10 -50.37 0.59
C THR A 478 -45.32 -49.50 0.31
N GLY A 479 -45.87 -48.80 1.31
CA GLY A 479 -47.14 -48.09 1.18
C GLY A 479 -48.37 -49.00 1.15
N GLU A 480 -48.19 -50.30 1.41
CA GLU A 480 -49.27 -51.29 1.46
C GLU A 480 -50.08 -51.15 2.76
N VAL A 481 -51.39 -51.06 2.64
CA VAL A 481 -52.33 -51.04 3.76
C VAL A 481 -52.90 -52.44 3.97
N THR A 482 -52.76 -52.94 5.19
CA THR A 482 -53.22 -54.28 5.60
C THR A 482 -53.96 -54.20 6.94
N GLY A 483 -54.72 -55.24 7.27
CA GLY A 483 -55.29 -55.42 8.61
C GLY A 483 -56.75 -55.85 8.62
N THR A 484 -57.41 -55.63 9.74
CA THR A 484 -58.82 -55.97 9.95
C THR A 484 -59.47 -54.82 10.71
N PRO A 485 -60.40 -54.06 10.12
CA PRO A 485 -60.99 -52.90 10.76
C PRO A 485 -61.90 -53.38 11.90
N THR A 486 -61.76 -52.80 13.09
CA THR A 486 -62.54 -53.19 14.28
C THR A 486 -63.75 -52.30 14.52
N THR A 487 -63.83 -51.14 13.84
CA THR A 487 -64.87 -50.14 14.09
C THR A 487 -65.36 -49.48 12.80
N GLY A 488 -66.68 -49.43 12.64
CA GLY A 488 -67.40 -48.60 11.66
C GLY A 488 -67.22 -47.11 11.94
N THR A 489 -67.66 -46.17 11.11
CA THR A 489 -68.48 -46.22 9.89
C THR A 489 -67.79 -45.50 8.71
N ARG A 490 -67.13 -44.36 8.94
CA ARG A 490 -66.44 -43.58 7.89
C ARG A 490 -65.19 -42.89 8.42
N TYR A 491 -64.11 -42.95 7.66
CA TYR A 491 -62.82 -42.32 7.99
C TYR A 491 -62.34 -41.46 6.81
N ILE A 492 -61.75 -40.31 7.15
CA ILE A 492 -61.04 -39.44 6.21
C ILE A 492 -59.55 -39.60 6.53
N THR A 493 -58.93 -40.61 5.93
CA THR A 493 -57.54 -40.97 6.16
C THR A 493 -56.62 -40.07 5.35
N THR A 494 -55.56 -39.56 5.96
CA THR A 494 -54.50 -38.85 5.23
C THR A 494 -53.28 -39.75 5.12
N VAL A 495 -52.88 -40.08 3.90
CA VAL A 495 -51.64 -40.80 3.62
C VAL A 495 -50.58 -39.79 3.21
N ARG A 496 -49.39 -39.91 3.79
CA ARG A 496 -48.20 -39.12 3.48
C ARG A 496 -47.09 -40.05 2.99
N VAL A 497 -46.37 -39.60 1.97
CA VAL A 497 -45.11 -40.20 1.54
C VAL A 497 -44.01 -39.16 1.63
N THR A 498 -42.83 -39.59 2.07
CA THR A 498 -41.61 -38.80 2.09
C THR A 498 -40.57 -39.51 1.23
N ASP A 499 -39.95 -38.81 0.30
CA ASP A 499 -38.86 -39.35 -0.50
C ASP A 499 -37.49 -39.19 0.20
N SER A 500 -36.44 -39.76 -0.40
CA SER A 500 -35.08 -39.72 0.15
C SER A 500 -34.47 -38.31 0.26
N ARG A 501 -35.04 -37.33 -0.44
CA ARG A 501 -34.61 -35.92 -0.41
C ARG A 501 -35.46 -35.07 0.55
N GLY A 502 -36.35 -35.70 1.33
CA GLY A 502 -37.21 -35.03 2.29
C GLY A 502 -38.43 -34.34 1.67
N VAL A 503 -38.68 -34.54 0.37
CA VAL A 503 -39.88 -34.03 -0.30
C VAL A 503 -41.06 -34.86 0.17
N THR A 504 -42.18 -34.21 0.49
CA THR A 504 -43.36 -34.92 0.95
C THR A 504 -44.58 -34.69 0.07
N GLY A 505 -45.28 -35.77 -0.21
CA GLY A 505 -46.57 -35.79 -0.89
C GLY A 505 -47.66 -36.33 0.04
N SER A 506 -48.90 -35.97 -0.20
CA SER A 506 -50.03 -36.50 0.54
C SER A 506 -51.26 -36.69 -0.32
N ALA A 507 -52.09 -37.67 0.04
CA ALA A 507 -53.43 -37.86 -0.51
C ALA A 507 -54.41 -38.17 0.62
N THR A 508 -55.65 -37.72 0.45
CA THR A 508 -56.76 -38.07 1.34
C THR A 508 -57.55 -39.24 0.74
N LEU A 509 -57.83 -40.24 1.55
CA LEU A 509 -58.63 -41.40 1.20
C LEU A 509 -59.86 -41.46 2.10
N VAL A 510 -61.05 -41.55 1.50
CA VAL A 510 -62.28 -41.81 2.24
C VAL A 510 -62.47 -43.33 2.32
N LEU A 511 -62.59 -43.84 3.54
CA LEU A 511 -62.81 -45.26 3.82
C LEU A 511 -64.14 -45.44 4.55
N THR A 512 -65.02 -46.27 3.98
CA THR A 512 -66.30 -46.62 4.59
C THR A 512 -66.25 -48.06 5.08
N VAL A 513 -66.60 -48.26 6.35
CA VAL A 513 -66.56 -49.56 7.03
C VAL A 513 -67.99 -49.92 7.46
N SER A 514 -68.57 -50.92 6.80
CA SER A 514 -69.93 -51.41 7.07
C SER A 514 -69.96 -52.38 8.25
N SER A 515 -71.11 -52.46 8.91
CA SER A 515 -71.41 -53.46 9.94
C SER A 515 -71.38 -54.88 9.37
N ARG A 516 -70.87 -55.84 10.17
CA ARG A 516 -70.88 -57.28 9.84
C ARG A 516 -72.09 -57.97 10.47
N THR A 517 -72.43 -57.57 11.68
CA THR A 517 -73.57 -58.08 12.44
C THR A 517 -74.49 -56.95 12.89
N SER A 518 -75.75 -57.25 13.18
CA SER A 518 -76.71 -56.28 13.71
C SER A 518 -76.34 -55.71 15.08
N SER A 519 -75.37 -56.32 15.77
CA SER A 519 -74.86 -55.84 17.06
C SER A 519 -73.72 -54.82 16.91
N ASP A 520 -73.12 -54.72 15.72
CA ASP A 520 -72.00 -53.81 15.49
C ASP A 520 -72.48 -52.37 15.51
N MET A 521 -71.68 -51.50 16.12
CA MET A 521 -72.02 -50.08 16.20
C MET A 521 -71.86 -49.42 14.84
N GLU A 522 -72.87 -48.65 14.42
CA GLU A 522 -72.85 -47.87 13.18
C GLU A 522 -73.52 -46.51 13.38
N ILE A 523 -72.83 -45.42 13.02
CA ILE A 523 -73.38 -44.07 13.10
C ILE A 523 -74.24 -43.81 11.85
N THR A 524 -75.52 -43.53 12.06
CA THR A 524 -76.51 -43.28 11.01
C THR A 524 -76.77 -41.80 10.76
N THR A 525 -76.44 -40.92 11.72
CA THR A 525 -76.51 -39.47 11.54
C THR A 525 -75.27 -38.81 12.14
N PRO A 526 -74.51 -38.01 11.37
CA PRO A 526 -74.70 -37.76 9.93
C PRO A 526 -74.43 -39.02 9.08
N SER A 527 -75.17 -39.17 7.96
CA SER A 527 -75.10 -40.37 7.10
C SER A 527 -73.74 -40.50 6.43
N ALA A 528 -73.15 -41.70 6.43
CA ALA A 528 -71.84 -41.96 5.80
C ALA A 528 -71.78 -41.60 4.31
N ALA A 529 -72.91 -41.61 3.60
CA ALA A 529 -72.98 -41.26 2.18
C ALA A 529 -72.96 -39.74 1.93
N SER A 530 -73.45 -38.94 2.87
CA SER A 530 -73.49 -37.47 2.76
C SER A 530 -73.36 -36.83 4.15
N PRO A 531 -72.21 -36.96 4.82
CA PRO A 531 -72.09 -36.55 6.22
C PRO A 531 -71.67 -35.09 6.40
N ASP A 532 -71.13 -34.47 5.35
CA ASP A 532 -70.51 -33.16 5.42
C ASP A 532 -71.56 -32.07 5.72
N GLN A 533 -71.14 -31.05 6.48
CA GLN A 533 -71.98 -29.96 6.96
C GLN A 533 -71.49 -28.62 6.40
N ASP A 534 -72.42 -27.73 6.06
CA ASP A 534 -72.12 -26.35 5.66
C ASP A 534 -73.02 -25.38 6.43
N THR A 535 -72.40 -24.38 7.05
CA THR A 535 -73.07 -23.44 7.96
C THR A 535 -72.48 -22.05 7.80
N ALA A 536 -73.31 -21.00 7.86
CA ALA A 536 -72.81 -19.64 7.86
C ALA A 536 -72.27 -19.25 9.24
N VAL A 537 -71.19 -18.46 9.25
CA VAL A 537 -70.62 -17.92 10.50
C VAL A 537 -71.69 -17.24 11.36
N ASN A 538 -71.59 -17.42 12.68
CA ASN A 538 -72.49 -16.92 13.73
C ASN A 538 -73.95 -17.39 13.64
N THR A 539 -74.26 -18.39 12.80
CA THR A 539 -75.60 -19.00 12.73
C THR A 539 -75.73 -20.12 13.76
N SER A 540 -76.80 -20.14 14.54
CA SER A 540 -77.04 -21.23 15.49
C SER A 540 -77.24 -22.56 14.76
N VAL A 541 -76.58 -23.60 15.22
CA VAL A 541 -76.71 -24.97 14.71
C VAL A 541 -77.14 -25.91 15.83
N SER A 542 -77.94 -26.92 15.47
CA SER A 542 -78.23 -28.08 16.30
C SER A 542 -78.27 -29.32 15.40
N LEU A 543 -77.34 -30.27 15.62
CA LEU A 543 -77.25 -31.55 14.92
C LEU A 543 -77.30 -32.66 15.96
N THR A 544 -78.26 -33.58 15.85
CA THR A 544 -78.36 -34.74 16.74
C THR A 544 -77.76 -35.96 16.05
N ALA A 545 -76.67 -36.48 16.60
CA ALA A 545 -76.05 -37.71 16.12
C ALA A 545 -76.85 -38.94 16.58
N THR A 546 -76.94 -39.94 15.72
CA THR A 546 -77.64 -41.21 16.02
C THR A 546 -76.80 -42.39 15.57
N ALA A 547 -76.92 -43.50 16.29
CA ALA A 547 -76.25 -44.76 15.97
C ALA A 547 -77.18 -45.95 16.20
N VAL A 548 -76.97 -47.01 15.43
CA VAL A 548 -77.59 -48.33 15.56
C VAL A 548 -76.57 -49.36 16.05
N GLY A 549 -77.04 -50.56 16.39
CA GLY A 549 -76.24 -51.63 16.97
C GLY A 549 -76.56 -51.82 18.45
N ASP A 550 -75.54 -51.74 19.29
CA ASP A 550 -75.70 -51.82 20.75
C ASP A 550 -76.28 -50.52 21.33
N SER A 551 -77.43 -50.64 21.98
CA SER A 551 -78.14 -49.53 22.61
C SER A 551 -77.75 -49.28 24.07
N SER A 552 -76.84 -50.07 24.65
CA SER A 552 -76.44 -49.94 26.05
C SER A 552 -75.64 -48.65 26.30
N GLY A 553 -76.21 -47.72 27.07
CA GLY A 553 -75.50 -46.57 27.65
C GLY A 553 -74.58 -45.82 26.67
N GLN A 554 -75.10 -45.39 25.52
CA GLN A 554 -74.32 -44.68 24.50
C GLN A 554 -73.78 -43.34 25.02
N THR A 555 -72.47 -43.16 24.90
CA THR A 555 -71.77 -41.91 25.23
C THR A 555 -71.08 -41.37 23.99
N TRP A 556 -71.34 -40.11 23.66
CA TRP A 556 -70.81 -39.45 22.47
C TRP A 556 -69.67 -38.50 22.81
N THR A 557 -68.63 -38.51 21.97
CA THR A 557 -67.52 -37.56 21.98
C THR A 557 -67.21 -37.04 20.59
N ALA A 558 -66.72 -35.80 20.50
CA ALA A 558 -66.40 -35.15 19.25
C ALA A 558 -65.01 -34.51 19.35
N ARG A 559 -64.24 -34.58 18.27
CA ARG A 559 -62.97 -33.87 18.10
C ARG A 559 -63.03 -32.97 16.88
N ASN A 560 -62.24 -31.90 16.91
CA ASN A 560 -62.11 -30.93 15.83
C ASN A 560 -63.43 -30.28 15.40
N LEU A 561 -64.33 -30.02 16.35
CA LEU A 561 -65.51 -29.21 16.06
C LEU A 561 -65.08 -27.77 15.72
N PRO A 562 -65.76 -27.10 14.76
CA PRO A 562 -65.59 -25.67 14.55
C PRO A 562 -65.71 -24.86 15.85
N THR A 563 -64.91 -23.81 15.96
CA THR A 563 -64.88 -22.94 17.15
C THR A 563 -66.27 -22.37 17.43
N GLY A 564 -66.75 -22.53 18.67
CA GLY A 564 -68.09 -22.10 19.09
C GLY A 564 -69.17 -23.18 18.97
N LEU A 565 -68.85 -24.38 18.47
CA LEU A 565 -69.67 -25.57 18.59
C LEU A 565 -69.18 -26.47 19.73
N THR A 566 -70.11 -27.13 20.41
CA THR A 566 -69.85 -28.10 21.47
C THR A 566 -70.76 -29.32 21.30
N MET A 567 -70.40 -30.45 21.90
CA MET A 567 -71.25 -31.65 21.88
C MET A 567 -71.55 -32.14 23.29
N THR A 568 -72.80 -32.55 23.52
CA THR A 568 -73.22 -33.21 24.75
C THR A 568 -72.90 -34.71 24.71
N SER A 569 -72.85 -35.36 25.89
CA SER A 569 -72.67 -36.83 25.96
C SER A 569 -73.83 -37.62 25.32
N ALA A 570 -74.98 -36.98 25.12
CA ALA A 570 -76.14 -37.52 24.42
C ALA A 570 -76.06 -37.39 22.88
N GLY A 571 -74.98 -36.85 22.33
CA GLY A 571 -74.76 -36.76 20.89
C GLY A 571 -75.36 -35.53 20.21
N VAL A 572 -75.73 -34.49 20.95
CA VAL A 572 -76.23 -33.23 20.37
C VAL A 572 -75.08 -32.24 20.21
N ILE A 573 -74.74 -31.92 18.95
CA ILE A 573 -73.79 -30.87 18.58
C ILE A 573 -74.57 -29.56 18.45
N SER A 574 -74.22 -28.54 19.24
CA SER A 574 -74.91 -27.25 19.18
C SER A 574 -73.99 -26.07 19.46
N GLY A 575 -74.42 -24.88 19.04
CA GLY A 575 -73.70 -23.63 19.26
C GLY A 575 -73.74 -22.70 18.04
N LYS A 576 -72.81 -21.74 17.99
CA LYS A 576 -72.64 -20.80 16.88
C LYS A 576 -71.18 -20.84 16.42
N PRO A 577 -70.88 -21.27 15.20
CA PRO A 577 -69.51 -21.30 14.72
C PRO A 577 -69.02 -19.86 14.48
N THR A 578 -67.90 -19.46 15.07
CA THR A 578 -67.45 -18.05 15.07
C THR A 578 -66.32 -17.76 14.08
N THR A 579 -65.67 -18.79 13.54
CA THR A 579 -64.54 -18.65 12.63
C THR A 579 -64.84 -19.34 11.30
N LYS A 580 -64.63 -18.62 10.19
CA LYS A 580 -64.71 -19.21 8.85
C LYS A 580 -63.59 -20.22 8.65
N GLY A 581 -63.89 -21.31 7.97
CA GLY A 581 -62.91 -22.35 7.66
C GLY A 581 -63.54 -23.73 7.58
N THR A 582 -62.69 -24.72 7.37
CA THR A 582 -63.08 -26.11 7.20
C THR A 582 -62.44 -26.96 8.28
N SER A 583 -63.22 -27.84 8.92
CA SER A 583 -62.74 -28.76 9.95
C SER A 583 -63.07 -30.21 9.57
N VAL A 584 -62.16 -31.14 9.81
CA VAL A 584 -62.43 -32.58 9.73
C VAL A 584 -62.89 -33.05 11.11
N VAL A 585 -64.20 -33.09 11.31
CA VAL A 585 -64.84 -33.47 12.57
C VAL A 585 -64.77 -34.98 12.72
N THR A 586 -64.39 -35.45 13.91
CA THR A 586 -64.47 -36.87 14.27
C THR A 586 -65.52 -37.04 15.36
N LEU A 587 -66.58 -37.81 15.08
CA LEU A 587 -67.53 -38.25 16.09
C LEU A 587 -67.22 -39.68 16.51
N THR A 588 -67.34 -39.95 17.80
CA THR A 588 -67.15 -41.28 18.36
C THR A 588 -68.27 -41.56 19.34
N VAL A 589 -68.99 -42.66 19.13
CA VAL A 589 -69.94 -43.23 20.09
C VAL A 589 -69.29 -44.42 20.77
N THR A 590 -69.43 -44.52 22.09
CA THR A 590 -68.98 -45.66 22.89
C THR A 590 -70.13 -46.14 23.75
N THR A 591 -70.40 -47.45 23.74
CA THR A 591 -71.44 -48.07 24.57
C THR A 591 -70.89 -48.52 25.91
N GLN A 592 -71.78 -48.86 26.86
CA GLN A 592 -71.37 -49.42 28.14
C GLN A 592 -70.66 -50.78 27.99
N SER A 593 -70.98 -51.53 26.93
CA SER A 593 -70.29 -52.77 26.57
C SER A 593 -68.92 -52.55 25.88
N LYS A 594 -68.48 -51.29 25.77
CA LYS A 594 -67.22 -50.85 25.14
C LYS A 594 -67.16 -51.06 23.62
N ARG A 595 -68.32 -51.20 22.96
CA ARG A 595 -68.38 -51.15 21.49
C ARG A 595 -68.31 -49.70 21.03
N THR A 596 -67.64 -49.47 19.91
CA THR A 596 -67.40 -48.12 19.40
C THR A 596 -67.69 -48.01 17.91
N ALA A 597 -68.13 -46.82 17.49
CA ALA A 597 -68.17 -46.43 16.08
C ALA A 597 -67.66 -44.99 15.93
N VAL A 598 -67.06 -44.72 14.79
CA VAL A 598 -66.41 -43.47 14.43
C VAL A 598 -66.92 -43.00 13.08
N THR A 599 -67.31 -41.74 12.97
CA THR A 599 -67.55 -41.12 11.66
C THR A 599 -66.77 -39.83 11.54
N MET A 600 -66.06 -39.67 10.43
CA MET A 600 -65.34 -38.46 10.09
C MET A 600 -66.04 -37.75 8.93
N PHE A 601 -66.17 -36.43 9.02
CA PHE A 601 -66.78 -35.62 7.97
C PHE A 601 -66.27 -34.19 7.99
N ILE A 602 -66.49 -33.50 6.88
CA ILE A 602 -66.06 -32.13 6.68
C ILE A 602 -67.16 -31.19 7.19
N TRP A 603 -66.80 -30.25 8.05
CA TRP A 603 -67.67 -29.15 8.43
C TRP A 603 -67.09 -27.84 7.91
N THR A 604 -67.81 -27.19 7.00
CA THR A 604 -67.44 -25.89 6.43
C THR A 604 -68.25 -24.77 7.10
N VAL A 605 -67.55 -23.74 7.54
CA VAL A 605 -68.12 -22.50 8.07
C VAL A 605 -67.80 -21.36 7.10
N ARG A 606 -68.84 -20.79 6.48
CA ARG A 606 -68.71 -19.78 5.42
C ARG A 606 -69.01 -18.35 5.84
#